data_AF-A0A7K1CIW6-F1
#
_entry.id   AF-A0A7K1CIW6-F1
#
_cell.length_a   1.000
_cell.length_b   1.000
_cell.length_c   1.000
_cell.angle_alpha   90.00
_cell.angle_beta   90.00
_cell.angle_gamma   90.00
#
_symmetry.space_group_name_H-M   'P 1'
#
loop_
_entity.id
_entity.type
_entity.pdbx_description
1 polymer ?
#
loop_
_entity_poly.entity_id
_entity_poly.type
_entity_poly.pdbx_seq_one_letter_code
_entity_poly.pdbx_strand_id
1 'polypeptide(L)' 'AGIRIDLDSSDDRMQKKIRNAQMQKVPYMLIAGEEDQSAGKVSIRYRNGEQKNSISIADAIAEIQNAIRDRKQV' A
#
# COMPACT_ATOMS: atom_id res chain seq x y z
N ALA A 1 -6.00 7.15 -15.18
CA ALA A 1 -4.99 8.11 -14.69
C ALA A 1 -5.62 8.92 -13.55
N GLY A 2 -4.95 9.08 -12.40
CA GLY A 2 -5.53 9.82 -11.25
C GLY A 2 -5.09 9.40 -9.85
N ILE A 3 -4.22 8.39 -9.72
CA ILE A 3 -3.66 7.99 -8.42
C ILE A 3 -2.30 8.64 -8.26
N ARG A 4 -2.06 9.33 -7.14
CA ARG A 4 -0.72 9.80 -6.77
C ARG A 4 0.00 8.67 -6.06
N ILE A 5 1.17 8.32 -6.58
CA ILE A 5 1.99 7.26 -6.02
C ILE A 5 3.39 7.81 -5.74
N ASP A 6 4.01 7.29 -4.70
CA ASP A 6 5.42 7.50 -4.40
C ASP A 6 6.04 6.13 -4.11
N LEU A 7 7.27 5.91 -4.57
CA LEU A 7 7.97 4.65 -4.44
C LEU A 7 9.20 4.85 -3.55
N ASP A 8 9.18 4.25 -2.36
CA ASP A 8 10.34 4.20 -1.49
C ASP A 8 11.29 3.04 -1.89
N SER A 9 12.22 3.35 -2.79
CA SER A 9 13.28 2.44 -3.26
C SER A 9 14.54 2.43 -2.39
N SER A 10 14.54 3.04 -1.20
CA SER A 10 15.72 3.08 -0.32
C SER A 10 16.14 1.69 0.17
N ASP A 11 17.39 1.53 0.63
CA ASP A 11 17.86 0.29 1.24
C ASP A 11 17.47 0.16 2.73
N ASP A 12 16.57 1.04 3.21
CA ASP A 12 16.09 0.99 4.57
C ASP A 12 15.31 -0.29 4.86
N ARG A 13 15.42 -0.77 6.11
CA ARG A 13 14.62 -1.90 6.60
C ARG A 13 13.13 -1.62 6.37
N MET A 14 12.37 -2.65 5.99
CA MET A 14 10.93 -2.54 5.69
C MET A 14 10.15 -1.84 6.81
N GLN A 15 10.43 -2.15 8.08
CA GLN A 15 9.80 -1.48 9.23
C GLN A 15 10.05 0.04 9.27
N LYS A 16 11.25 0.49 8.87
CA LYS A 16 11.59 1.91 8.79
C LYS A 16 10.83 2.59 7.65
N LYS A 17 10.75 1.96 6.48
CA LYS A 17 9.93 2.45 5.35
C LYS A 17 8.46 2.61 5.72
N ILE A 18 7.87 1.58 6.34
CA ILE A 18 6.49 1.61 6.83
C ILE A 18 6.30 2.77 7.81
N ARG A 19 7.23 2.95 8.76
CA ARG A 19 7.17 4.06 9.71
C ARG A 19 7.26 5.43 9.01
N ASN A 20 8.14 5.59 8.03
CA ASN A 20 8.28 6.83 7.27
C ASN A 20 6.99 7.17 6.51
N ALA A 21 6.40 6.20 5.82
CA ALA A 21 5.14 6.37 5.12
C ALA A 21 3.96 6.69 6.07
N GLN A 22 3.93 6.07 7.26
CA GLN A 22 2.98 6.42 8.32
C GLN A 22 3.15 7.86 8.82
N MET A 23 4.40 8.30 9.02
CA MET A 23 4.72 9.68 9.44
C MET A 23 4.29 10.71 8.39
N GLN A 24 4.39 10.36 7.11
CA GLN A 24 3.87 11.14 5.98
C GLN A 24 2.34 11.10 5.86
N LYS A 25 1.64 10.35 6.73
CA LYS A 25 0.18 10.21 6.75
C LYS A 25 -0.39 9.66 5.44
N VAL A 26 0.35 8.76 4.80
CA VAL A 26 -0.07 8.10 3.55
C VAL A 26 -1.31 7.23 3.84
N PRO A 27 -2.42 7.40 3.08
CA PRO A 27 -3.68 6.67 3.33
C PRO A 27 -3.57 5.18 2.99
N TYR A 28 -2.87 4.84 1.92
CA TYR A 28 -2.67 3.47 1.44
C TYR A 28 -1.18 3.22 1.24
N MET A 29 -0.63 2.26 1.98
CA MET A 29 0.73 1.77 1.78
C MET A 29 0.67 0.39 1.11
N LEU A 30 1.27 0.28 -0.06
CA LEU A 30 1.47 -1.00 -0.75
C LEU A 30 2.83 -1.57 -0.34
N ILE A 31 2.81 -2.70 0.34
CA ILE A 31 4.01 -3.41 0.81
C ILE A 31 4.19 -4.63 -0.08
N ALA A 32 5.32 -4.67 -0.79
CA ALA A 32 5.73 -5.80 -1.60
C ALA A 32 6.93 -6.47 -0.93
N GLY A 33 6.67 -7.39 -0.01
CA GLY A 33 7.71 -8.23 0.61
C GLY A 33 8.18 -9.34 -0.35
N GLU A 34 9.25 -10.04 0.01
CA GLU A 34 9.84 -11.11 -0.81
C GLU A 34 8.84 -12.24 -1.14
N GLU A 35 8.04 -12.64 -0.14
CA GLU A 35 6.99 -13.66 -0.28
C GLU A 35 5.83 -13.18 -1.18
N ASP A 36 5.37 -11.95 -0.96
CA ASP A 36 4.31 -11.32 -1.74
C ASP A 36 4.74 -11.13 -3.20
N GLN A 37 5.98 -10.65 -3.45
CA GLN A 37 6.54 -10.48 -4.79
C GLN A 37 6.62 -11.81 -5.55
N SER A 38 7.09 -12.86 -4.88
CA SER A 38 7.19 -14.21 -5.48
C SER A 38 5.81 -14.76 -5.88
N ALA A 39 4.76 -14.39 -5.15
CA ALA A 39 3.38 -14.78 -5.44
C ALA A 39 2.63 -13.83 -6.39
N GLY A 40 3.25 -12.75 -6.87
CA GLY A 40 2.58 -11.72 -7.67
C GLY A 40 1.50 -10.95 -6.90
N LYS A 41 1.68 -10.84 -5.58
CA LYS A 41 0.75 -10.26 -4.63
C LYS A 41 1.38 -9.08 -3.90
N VAL A 42 0.55 -8.34 -3.18
CA VAL A 42 0.95 -7.22 -2.33
C VAL A 42 0.12 -7.20 -1.06
N SER A 43 0.65 -6.58 -0.02
CA SER A 43 -0.08 -6.30 1.21
C SER A 43 -0.44 -4.82 1.27
N ILE A 44 -1.72 -4.48 1.49
CA ILE A 44 -2.16 -3.11 1.72
C ILE A 44 -2.18 -2.85 3.21
N ARG A 45 -1.48 -1.81 3.66
CA ARG A 45 -1.60 -1.28 5.01
C ARG A 45 -2.30 0.08 4.95
N TYR A 46 -3.37 0.21 5.72
CA TYR A 46 -4.15 1.44 5.79
C TYR A 46 -3.63 2.35 6.89
N ARG A 47 -3.99 3.64 6.82
CA ARG A 47 -3.58 4.63 7.81
C ARG A 47 -4.16 4.37 9.21
N ASN A 48 -5.35 3.79 9.29
CA ASN A 48 -5.99 3.39 10.55
C ASN A 48 -5.25 2.26 11.30
N GLY A 49 -4.24 1.63 10.67
CA GLY A 49 -3.45 0.54 11.25
C GLY A 49 -3.89 -0.85 10.81
N GLU A 50 -5.03 -0.98 10.13
CA GLU A 50 -5.46 -2.23 9.52
C GLU A 50 -4.52 -2.64 8.37
N GLN A 51 -4.45 -3.94 8.12
CA GLN A 51 -3.65 -4.48 7.04
C GLN A 51 -4.37 -5.65 6.38
N LYS A 52 -4.35 -5.65 5.04
CA LYS A 52 -4.87 -6.70 4.18
C LYS A 52 -3.69 -7.35 3.47
N ASN A 53 -3.38 -8.58 3.86
CA ASN A 53 -2.19 -9.28 3.37
C ASN A 53 -2.47 -10.04 2.07
N SER A 54 -1.45 -10.13 1.23
CA SER A 54 -1.39 -11.06 0.09
C SER A 54 -2.62 -11.00 -0.82
N ILE A 55 -3.00 -9.80 -1.23
CA ILE A 55 -3.99 -9.57 -2.27
C ILE A 55 -3.32 -9.49 -3.64
N SER A 56 -4.05 -9.81 -4.71
CA SER A 56 -3.52 -9.65 -6.05
C SER A 56 -3.29 -8.16 -6.35
N ILE A 57 -2.30 -7.85 -7.19
CA ILE A 57 -2.03 -6.47 -7.62
C ILE A 57 -3.27 -5.86 -8.31
N ALA A 58 -4.02 -6.66 -9.07
CA ALA A 58 -5.24 -6.22 -9.74
C ALA A 58 -6.31 -5.80 -8.72
N ASP A 59 -6.54 -6.61 -7.68
CA ASP A 59 -7.50 -6.31 -6.63
C ASP A 59 -7.07 -5.07 -5.82
N ALA A 60 -5.77 -4.95 -5.53
CA ALA A 60 -5.22 -3.80 -4.84
C ALA A 60 -5.50 -2.48 -5.59
N ILE A 61 -5.27 -2.47 -6.91
CA ILE A 61 -5.53 -1.31 -7.76
C ILE A 61 -7.03 -1.01 -7.80
N ALA A 62 -7.87 -2.03 -8.00
CA ALA A 62 -9.33 -1.86 -8.05
C ALA A 62 -9.87 -1.27 -6.75
N GLU A 63 -9.38 -1.75 -5.60
CA GLU A 63 -9.78 -1.25 -4.28
C GLU A 63 -9.44 0.22 -4.10
N ILE A 64 -8.20 0.63 -4.41
CA ILE A 64 -7.75 2.03 -4.32
C ILE A 64 -8.56 2.92 -5.27
N GLN A 65 -8.81 2.46 -6.51
CA GLN A 65 -9.62 3.21 -7.47
C GLN A 65 -11.06 3.40 -7.00
N ASN A 66 -11.68 2.37 -6.43
CA ASN A 66 -13.02 2.45 -5.90
C ASN A 66 -13.09 3.41 -4.70
N ALA A 67 -12.11 3.37 -3.81
CA ALA A 67 -12.06 4.30 -2.67
C ALA A 67 -11.91 5.76 -3.11
N ILE A 68 -11.09 6.03 -4.13
CA ILE A 68 -10.95 7.36 -4.73
C ILE A 68 -12.26 7.82 -5.37
N ARG A 69 -12.93 6.93 -6.12
CA ARG A 69 -14.23 7.23 -6.76
C ARG A 69 -15.30 7.55 -5.73
N ASP A 70 -15.38 6.76 -4.67
CA ASP A 70 -16.41 6.86 -3.62
C ASP A 70 -16.09 7.94 -2.57
N ARG A 71 -14.90 8.57 -2.64
CA ARG A 71 -14.38 9.50 -1.62
C ARG A 71 -14.46 8.94 -0.20
N LYS A 72 -14.22 7.63 -0.04
CA LYS A 72 -14.23 6.96 1.26
C LYS A 72 -13.04 7.41 2.10
N GLN A 73 -13.29 7.71 3.37
CA GLN A 73 -12.23 7.97 4.35
C GLN A 73 -11.71 6.63 4.87
N VAL A 74 -10.39 6.46 4.85
CA VAL A 74 -9.63 5.29 5.34
C VAL A 74 -8.50 5.72 6.27
#